data_AF-A0A2K5XBH4-F1
#
_entry.id   AF-A0A2K5XBH4-F1
#
_cell.length_a   1.000
_cell.length_b   1.000
_cell.length_c   1.000
_cell.angle_alpha   90.00
_cell.angle_beta   90.00
_cell.angle_gamma   90.00
#
_symmetry.space_group_name_H-M   'P 1'
#
loop_
_entity.id
_entity.type
_entity.pdbx_description
1 polymer ?
#
loop_
_entity_poly.entity_id
_entity_poly.type
_entity_poly.pdbx_seq_one_letter_code
_entity_poly.pdbx_strand_id
1 'polypeptide(L)'
;MKPDNILLDEHGHVHITDFNIAAMLPRETQITTMAGTKPYMAPEMFSSRKGAGYSFAVDWWSLGVTAYELLRGRRPYHIRSSTSSKEIVRMFETTVVTYPSAWSQEMASLLKKLLELNPDQRFSQLSDVQNFPYMNDINWDAVFQKRLIPGFIPNKGRLNCDPTFELEEMILESKPLHKKKKRLAKKEKDMRKCNSSQTCLFQEHLDSVQKEFIIFNREKVKRDFNKRQPNLTLEQTKDPQNEDGLSETFQT
;
A
#
# COMPACT_ATOMS: atom_id res chain seq x y z
N MET A 1 -0.39 3.71 7.18
CA MET A 1 -0.71 2.33 7.61
C MET A 1 -1.51 2.32 8.91
N LYS A 2 -2.48 1.40 9.07
CA LYS A 2 -3.26 1.19 10.30
C LYS A 2 -3.86 -0.22 10.33
N PRO A 3 -4.30 -0.76 11.49
CA PRO A 3 -4.91 -2.08 11.59
C PRO A 3 -6.06 -2.34 10.61
N ASP A 4 -6.95 -1.36 10.38
CA ASP A 4 -8.10 -1.53 9.47
C ASP A 4 -7.71 -1.84 8.01
N ASN A 5 -6.48 -1.48 7.63
CA ASN A 5 -5.97 -1.63 6.26
C ASN A 5 -4.93 -2.77 6.16
N ILE A 6 -4.86 -3.63 7.17
CA ILE A 6 -4.00 -4.82 7.21
C ILE A 6 -4.89 -6.05 7.34
N LEU A 7 -4.90 -6.90 6.31
CA LEU A 7 -5.67 -8.13 6.26
C LEU A 7 -4.77 -9.33 6.56
N LEU A 8 -5.38 -10.43 7.00
CA LEU A 8 -4.70 -11.70 7.20
C LEU A 8 -5.18 -12.71 6.16
N ASP A 9 -4.25 -13.48 5.58
CA ASP A 9 -4.59 -14.67 4.81
C ASP A 9 -4.87 -15.89 5.71
N GLU A 10 -5.26 -17.01 5.11
CA GLU A 10 -5.60 -18.25 5.83
C GLU A 10 -4.42 -18.90 6.57
N HIS A 11 -3.20 -18.43 6.33
CA HIS A 11 -1.98 -18.86 7.03
C HIS A 11 -1.50 -17.81 8.04
N GLY A 12 -2.23 -16.70 8.20
CA GLY A 12 -1.91 -15.62 9.12
C GLY A 12 -0.90 -14.61 8.61
N HIS A 13 -0.52 -14.63 7.32
CA HIS A 13 0.35 -13.59 6.77
C HIS A 13 -0.42 -12.29 6.59
N VAL A 14 0.27 -11.17 6.84
CA VAL A 14 -0.29 -9.82 6.71
C VAL A 14 -0.22 -9.30 5.28
N HIS A 15 -1.28 -8.61 4.84
CA HIS A 15 -1.36 -7.94 3.53
C HIS A 15 -1.87 -6.52 3.71
N ILE A 16 -1.22 -5.58 3.02
CA ILE A 16 -1.67 -4.19 2.93
C ILE A 16 -2.82 -4.10 1.92
N THR A 17 -3.88 -3.40 2.28
CA THR A 17 -5.01 -3.09 1.40
C THR A 17 -5.34 -1.60 1.41
N ASP A 18 -6.34 -1.20 0.63
CA ASP A 18 -6.92 0.15 0.61
C ASP A 18 -5.89 1.26 0.29
N PHE A 19 -5.61 1.43 -1.00
CA PHE A 19 -4.70 2.43 -1.55
C PHE A 19 -5.41 3.75 -1.92
N ASN A 20 -6.59 4.04 -1.34
CA ASN A 20 -7.43 5.19 -1.72
C ASN A 20 -6.74 6.55 -1.62
N ILE A 21 -5.78 6.68 -0.70
CA ILE A 21 -5.00 7.92 -0.49
C ILE A 21 -3.50 7.73 -0.82
N ALA A 22 -3.14 6.62 -1.47
CA ALA A 22 -1.76 6.40 -1.89
C ALA A 22 -1.37 7.42 -2.97
N ALA A 23 -0.16 7.94 -2.88
CA ALA A 23 0.36 8.93 -3.81
C ALA A 23 1.64 8.43 -4.47
N MET A 24 1.79 8.71 -5.77
CA MET A 24 3.08 8.56 -6.44
C MET A 24 3.94 9.78 -6.12
N LEU A 25 5.13 9.53 -5.57
CA LEU A 25 6.10 10.56 -5.25
C LEU A 25 7.26 10.52 -6.26
N PRO A 26 7.39 11.50 -7.18
CA PRO A 26 8.55 11.64 -8.03
C PRO A 26 9.84 11.79 -7.20
N ARG A 27 10.98 11.36 -7.77
CA ARG A 27 12.29 11.55 -7.11
C ARG A 27 12.52 13.02 -6.79
N GLU A 28 13.15 13.28 -5.65
CA GLU A 28 13.52 14.63 -5.17
C GLU A 28 12.33 15.58 -4.94
N THR A 29 11.11 15.05 -4.89
CA THR A 29 9.93 15.83 -4.51
C THR A 29 9.44 15.46 -3.11
N GLN A 30 8.64 16.34 -2.53
CA GLN A 30 7.98 16.12 -1.24
C GLN A 30 6.47 16.40 -1.37
N ILE A 31 5.67 15.70 -0.60
CA ILE A 31 4.23 15.97 -0.50
C ILE A 31 3.99 16.88 0.71
N THR A 32 3.07 17.82 0.55
CA THR A 32 2.64 18.75 1.60
C THR A 32 1.16 18.62 1.94
N THR A 33 0.38 17.90 1.12
CA THR A 33 -1.05 17.69 1.35
C THR A 33 -1.27 16.83 2.58
N MET A 34 -2.17 17.26 3.46
CA MET A 34 -2.47 16.54 4.69
C MET A 34 -3.60 15.53 4.44
N ALA A 35 -3.24 14.26 4.25
CA ALA A 35 -4.18 13.15 4.09
C ALA A 35 -3.77 11.98 4.99
N GLY A 36 -4.74 11.33 5.64
CA GLY A 36 -4.49 10.18 6.51
C GLY A 36 -5.39 10.13 7.74
N THR A 37 -5.26 9.05 8.51
CA THR A 37 -5.94 8.88 9.79
C THR A 37 -5.06 9.46 10.91
N LYS A 38 -5.40 10.64 11.43
CA LYS A 38 -4.57 11.45 12.36
C LYS A 38 -3.76 10.66 13.41
N PRO A 39 -4.34 9.67 14.13
CA PRO A 39 -3.60 8.93 15.16
C PRO A 39 -2.40 8.10 14.66
N TYR A 40 -2.31 7.84 13.34
CA TYR A 40 -1.22 7.10 12.71
C TYR A 40 -0.33 7.99 11.83
N MET A 41 -0.64 9.28 11.73
CA MET A 41 0.15 10.23 10.93
C MET A 41 1.43 10.61 11.66
N ALA A 42 2.51 10.78 10.89
CA ALA A 42 3.83 11.10 11.43
C ALA A 42 3.94 12.59 11.82
N PRO A 43 4.82 12.95 12.78
CA PRO A 43 4.96 14.33 13.27
C PRO A 43 5.24 15.35 12.17
N GLU A 44 6.09 14.99 11.20
CA GLU A 44 6.48 15.87 10.09
C GLU A 44 5.28 16.31 9.22
N MET A 45 4.20 15.53 9.18
CA MET A 45 2.97 15.86 8.44
C MET A 45 2.20 17.03 9.05
N PHE A 46 2.48 17.39 10.31
CA PHE A 46 1.85 18.51 11.03
C PHE A 46 2.74 19.75 11.11
N SER A 47 3.94 19.69 10.51
CA SER A 47 4.87 20.82 10.51
C SER A 47 4.27 22.02 9.79
N SER A 48 4.24 23.18 10.45
CA SER A 48 3.78 24.45 9.86
C SER A 48 4.91 25.22 9.17
N ARG A 49 6.12 24.66 9.08
CA ARG A 49 7.26 25.32 8.44
C ARG A 49 7.06 25.37 6.93
N LYS A 50 7.21 26.56 6.33
CA LYS A 50 7.15 26.71 4.87
C LYS A 50 8.26 25.88 4.21
N GLY A 51 7.91 25.10 3.19
CA GLY A 51 8.83 24.19 2.51
C GLY A 51 9.06 22.86 3.24
N ALA A 52 8.43 22.62 4.38
CA ALA A 52 8.40 21.28 4.96
C ALA A 52 7.40 20.41 4.21
N GLY A 53 7.87 19.25 3.76
CA GLY A 53 7.02 18.17 3.26
C GLY A 53 7.46 16.84 3.87
N TYR A 54 6.78 15.79 3.45
CA TYR A 54 7.06 14.43 3.88
C TYR A 54 7.28 13.50 2.69
N SER A 55 7.83 12.33 2.99
CA SER A 55 8.17 11.27 2.03
C SER A 55 7.82 9.91 2.64
N PHE A 56 8.41 8.82 2.14
CA PHE A 56 8.08 7.44 2.50
C PHE A 56 8.23 7.09 4.00
N ALA A 57 9.02 7.86 4.77
CA ALA A 57 9.24 7.65 6.20
C ALA A 57 7.95 7.72 7.05
N VAL A 58 6.86 8.33 6.54
CA VAL A 58 5.57 8.38 7.23
C VAL A 58 4.91 7.01 7.35
N ASP A 59 5.14 6.12 6.38
CA ASP A 59 4.56 4.79 6.39
C ASP A 59 5.21 3.92 7.48
N TRP A 60 6.52 4.08 7.68
CA TRP A 60 7.28 3.40 8.74
C TRP A 60 6.90 3.87 10.14
N TRP A 61 6.64 5.17 10.31
CA TRP A 61 6.06 5.69 11.55
C TRP A 61 4.72 5.01 11.85
N SER A 62 3.84 4.98 10.86
CA SER A 62 2.50 4.40 11.04
C SER A 62 2.53 2.88 11.26
N LEU A 63 3.54 2.17 10.73
CA LEU A 63 3.86 0.79 11.08
C LEU A 63 4.28 0.68 12.56
N GLY A 64 5.14 1.58 13.05
CA GLY A 64 5.52 1.64 14.47
C GLY A 64 4.33 1.86 15.40
N VAL A 65 3.42 2.78 15.04
CA VAL A 65 2.17 3.03 15.80
C VAL A 65 1.30 1.77 15.83
N THR A 66 1.15 1.12 14.66
CA THR A 66 0.36 -0.11 14.51
C THR A 66 0.94 -1.26 15.33
N ALA A 67 2.25 -1.49 15.24
CA ALA A 67 2.93 -2.55 15.98
C ALA A 67 2.84 -2.34 17.50
N TYR A 68 3.03 -1.09 17.96
CA TYR A 68 2.83 -0.74 19.36
C TYR A 68 1.39 -1.02 19.81
N GLU A 69 0.40 -0.65 19.00
CA GLU A 69 -1.02 -0.88 19.31
C GLU A 69 -1.37 -2.36 19.40
N LEU A 70 -0.84 -3.19 18.50
CA LEU A 70 -1.03 -4.64 18.54
C LEU A 70 -0.46 -5.26 19.82
N LEU A 71 0.71 -4.80 20.28
CA LEU A 71 1.36 -5.30 21.50
C LEU A 71 0.70 -4.78 22.79
N ARG A 72 0.18 -3.55 22.77
CA ARG A 72 -0.32 -2.86 23.98
C ARG A 72 -1.85 -2.87 24.11
N GLY A 73 -2.57 -3.12 23.03
CA GLY A 73 -4.02 -2.94 22.92
C GLY A 73 -4.47 -1.47 22.85
N ARG A 74 -3.54 -0.52 22.75
CA ARG A 74 -3.81 0.92 22.58
C ARG A 74 -2.63 1.62 21.92
N ARG A 75 -2.89 2.71 21.20
CA ARG A 75 -1.88 3.57 20.55
C ARG A 75 -0.93 4.25 21.54
N PRO A 76 0.29 4.62 21.09
CA PRO A 76 1.29 5.30 21.92
C PRO A 76 0.92 6.76 22.26
N TYR A 77 0.13 7.42 21.42
CA TYR A 77 -0.33 8.80 21.62
C TYR A 77 -1.86 8.89 21.67
N HIS A 78 -2.38 9.79 22.50
CA HIS A 78 -3.82 10.02 22.65
C HIS A 78 -4.35 11.04 21.62
N ILE A 79 -4.24 10.68 20.34
CA ILE A 79 -4.73 11.50 19.21
C ILE A 79 -6.09 10.98 18.76
N ARG A 80 -7.01 11.90 18.45
CA ARG A 80 -8.33 11.63 17.87
C ARG A 80 -8.47 12.32 16.51
N SER A 81 -9.48 11.95 15.74
CA SER A 81 -9.82 12.63 14.48
C SER A 81 -10.16 14.11 14.68
N SER A 82 -10.77 14.45 15.82
CA SER A 82 -11.11 15.83 16.20
C SER A 82 -9.97 16.65 16.79
N THR A 83 -8.84 16.02 17.16
CA THR A 83 -7.69 16.73 17.74
C THR A 83 -7.11 17.72 16.74
N SER A 84 -6.80 18.94 17.19
CA SER A 84 -6.23 19.98 16.34
C SER A 84 -4.75 19.71 16.04
N SER A 85 -4.24 20.19 14.90
CA SER A 85 -2.83 20.00 14.53
C SER A 85 -1.87 20.60 15.56
N LYS A 86 -2.24 21.73 16.19
CA LYS A 86 -1.43 22.37 17.24
C LYS A 86 -1.31 21.49 18.49
N GLU A 87 -2.39 20.86 18.91
CA GLU A 87 -2.37 19.93 20.04
C GLU A 87 -1.57 18.67 19.72
N ILE A 88 -1.67 18.15 18.49
CA ILE A 88 -0.89 16.99 18.04
C ILE A 88 0.61 17.28 18.11
N VAL A 89 1.06 18.42 17.58
CA VAL A 89 2.46 18.83 17.67
C VAL A 89 2.91 18.91 19.13
N ARG A 90 2.12 19.55 20.00
CA ARG A 90 2.42 19.62 21.44
C ARG A 90 2.49 18.24 22.10
N MET A 91 1.65 17.29 21.69
CA MET A 91 1.69 15.92 22.21
C MET A 91 2.99 15.23 21.84
N PHE A 92 3.45 15.34 20.59
CA PHE A 92 4.72 14.76 20.16
C PHE A 92 5.93 15.34 20.92
N GLU A 93 5.88 16.64 21.26
CA GLU A 93 6.97 17.30 21.99
C GLU A 93 7.00 16.98 23.49
N THR A 94 5.83 16.77 24.11
CA THR A 94 5.72 16.64 25.58
C THR A 94 5.49 15.22 26.08
N THR A 95 5.02 14.31 25.22
CA THR A 95 4.65 12.95 25.64
C THR A 95 5.81 11.99 25.47
N VAL A 96 6.23 11.36 26.56
CA VAL A 96 7.16 10.23 26.52
C VAL A 96 6.36 8.94 26.34
N VAL A 97 6.61 8.24 25.22
CA VAL A 97 5.98 6.93 24.96
C VAL A 97 6.43 5.93 26.02
N THR A 98 5.46 5.30 26.69
CA THR A 98 5.74 4.31 27.72
C THR A 98 5.92 2.93 27.11
N TYR A 99 7.08 2.32 27.32
CA TYR A 99 7.34 0.94 26.94
C TYR A 99 7.25 0.05 28.18
N PRO A 100 6.30 -0.91 28.23
CA PRO A 100 6.14 -1.80 29.38
C PRO A 100 7.41 -2.60 29.66
N SER A 101 7.78 -2.74 30.94
CA SER A 101 8.95 -3.54 31.36
C SER A 101 8.84 -5.03 31.04
N ALA A 102 7.62 -5.52 30.77
CA ALA A 102 7.37 -6.90 30.33
C ALA A 102 7.77 -7.14 28.87
N TRP A 103 8.01 -6.11 28.07
CA TRP A 103 8.48 -6.27 26.69
C TRP A 103 10.00 -6.47 26.67
N SER A 104 10.49 -7.23 25.70
CA SER A 104 11.92 -7.38 25.50
C SER A 104 12.55 -6.03 25.14
N GLN A 105 13.80 -5.82 25.54
CA GLN A 105 14.52 -4.57 25.25
C GLN A 105 14.70 -4.38 23.74
N GLU A 106 14.88 -5.48 23.03
CA GLU A 106 15.04 -5.54 21.58
C GLU A 106 13.77 -5.06 20.87
N MET A 107 12.59 -5.55 21.26
CA MET A 107 11.31 -5.10 20.72
C MET A 107 11.06 -3.62 21.02
N ALA A 108 11.29 -3.20 22.25
CA ALA A 108 11.15 -1.79 22.63
C ALA A 108 12.11 -0.89 21.82
N SER A 109 13.33 -1.34 21.57
CA SER A 109 14.32 -0.60 20.78
C SER A 109 13.96 -0.51 19.30
N LEU A 110 13.39 -1.56 18.70
CA LEU A 110 12.86 -1.53 17.34
C LEU A 110 11.70 -0.52 17.23
N LEU A 111 10.74 -0.57 18.16
CA LEU A 111 9.62 0.36 18.17
C LEU A 111 10.08 1.81 18.31
N LYS A 112 11.10 2.08 19.13
CA LYS A 112 11.70 3.42 19.23
C LYS A 112 12.27 3.89 17.90
N LYS A 113 12.94 3.01 17.13
CA LYS A 113 13.49 3.34 15.80
C LYS A 113 12.41 3.62 14.74
N LEU A 114 11.26 2.98 14.84
CA LEU A 114 10.10 3.27 13.98
C LEU A 114 9.34 4.53 14.44
N LEU A 115 9.30 4.78 15.76
CA LEU A 115 8.63 5.93 16.39
C LEU A 115 9.60 7.09 16.68
N GLU A 116 10.68 7.21 15.89
CA GLU A 116 11.56 8.37 15.94
C GLU A 116 10.83 9.61 15.41
N LEU A 117 10.87 10.71 16.17
CA LEU A 117 10.17 11.94 15.79
C LEU A 117 10.83 12.60 14.58
N ASN A 118 12.16 12.54 14.50
CA ASN A 118 12.90 13.02 13.35
C ASN A 118 12.87 11.95 12.23
N PRO A 119 12.27 12.22 11.06
CA PRO A 119 12.22 11.25 9.96
C PRO A 119 13.61 10.82 9.46
N ASP A 120 14.63 11.67 9.58
CA ASP A 120 16.00 11.36 9.14
C ASP A 120 16.71 10.34 10.03
N GLN A 121 16.23 10.16 11.27
CA GLN A 121 16.73 9.18 12.23
C GLN A 121 15.85 7.93 12.32
N ARG A 122 14.68 7.97 11.67
CA ARG A 122 13.70 6.90 11.67
C ARG A 122 14.10 5.83 10.67
N PHE A 123 13.84 4.58 11.04
CA PHE A 123 13.89 3.49 10.06
C PHE A 123 12.91 3.80 8.93
N SER A 124 13.41 3.79 7.71
CA SER A 124 12.65 4.19 6.53
C SER A 124 12.92 3.29 5.32
N GLN A 125 13.73 2.25 5.50
CA GLN A 125 14.07 1.29 4.46
C GLN A 125 14.13 -0.14 5.02
N LEU A 126 13.98 -1.12 4.14
CA LEU A 126 14.09 -2.54 4.50
C LEU A 126 15.45 -2.87 5.10
N SER A 127 16.53 -2.29 4.55
CA SER A 127 17.90 -2.50 5.04
C SER A 127 18.08 -2.10 6.51
N ASP A 128 17.38 -1.06 6.97
CA ASP A 128 17.47 -0.61 8.36
C ASP A 128 16.98 -1.70 9.32
N VAL A 129 15.87 -2.37 8.96
CA VAL A 129 15.30 -3.48 9.73
C VAL A 129 16.14 -4.74 9.58
N GLN A 130 16.62 -5.05 8.37
CA GLN A 130 17.46 -6.23 8.11
C GLN A 130 18.76 -6.21 8.91
N ASN A 131 19.38 -5.04 9.03
CA ASN A 131 20.64 -4.87 9.75
C ASN A 131 20.45 -4.68 11.25
N PHE A 132 19.21 -4.65 11.74
CA PHE A 132 18.93 -4.44 13.15
C PHE A 132 19.21 -5.72 13.96
N PRO A 133 19.94 -5.68 15.08
CA PRO A 133 20.36 -6.89 15.81
C PRO A 133 19.21 -7.83 16.21
N TYR A 134 18.02 -7.29 16.48
CA TYR A 134 16.84 -8.09 16.81
C TYR A 134 16.33 -8.97 15.66
N MET A 135 16.73 -8.66 14.41
CA MET A 135 16.28 -9.34 13.20
C MET A 135 17.36 -10.27 12.61
N ASN A 136 18.42 -10.55 13.38
CA ASN A 136 19.59 -11.31 12.90
C ASN A 136 19.29 -12.79 12.60
N ASP A 137 18.24 -13.35 13.21
CA ASP A 137 17.78 -14.72 13.05
C ASP A 137 16.71 -14.86 11.96
N ILE A 138 16.31 -13.75 11.32
CA ILE A 138 15.27 -13.73 10.31
C ILE A 138 15.85 -14.02 8.92
N ASN A 139 15.39 -15.12 8.31
CA ASN A 139 15.64 -15.41 6.91
C ASN A 139 14.65 -14.65 6.01
N TRP A 140 15.12 -13.57 5.38
CA TRP A 140 14.28 -12.68 4.55
C TRP A 140 13.76 -13.33 3.25
N ASP A 141 14.50 -14.28 2.66
CA ASP A 141 14.01 -15.06 1.52
C ASP A 141 12.86 -15.98 1.94
N ALA A 142 12.94 -16.53 3.15
CA ALA A 142 11.85 -17.32 3.72
C ALA A 142 10.63 -16.44 4.05
N VAL A 143 10.82 -15.21 4.53
CA VAL A 143 9.74 -14.22 4.69
C VAL A 143 9.06 -13.95 3.35
N PHE A 144 9.84 -13.59 2.32
CA PHE A 144 9.31 -13.24 0.99
C PHE A 144 8.51 -14.39 0.37
N GLN A 145 9.00 -15.62 0.54
CA GLN A 145 8.35 -16.83 0.04
C GLN A 145 7.24 -17.36 0.95
N LYS A 146 6.84 -16.62 1.99
CA LYS A 146 5.81 -17.02 2.97
C LYS A 146 6.11 -18.37 3.66
N ARG A 147 7.39 -18.71 3.85
CA ARG A 147 7.83 -19.94 4.53
C ARG A 147 7.88 -19.81 6.05
N LEU A 148 7.99 -18.59 6.57
CA LEU A 148 7.88 -18.31 8.00
C LEU A 148 6.42 -18.05 8.37
N ILE A 149 5.78 -19.05 8.98
CA ILE A 149 4.37 -18.96 9.40
C ILE A 149 4.27 -18.09 10.67
N PRO A 150 3.44 -17.04 10.67
CA PRO A 150 3.22 -16.22 11.86
C PRO A 150 2.58 -17.02 13.01
N GLY A 151 2.78 -16.56 14.24
CA GLY A 151 2.34 -17.29 15.44
C GLY A 151 0.81 -17.41 15.61
N PHE A 152 0.02 -16.62 14.88
CA PHE A 152 -1.44 -16.69 14.90
C PHE A 152 -1.98 -17.08 13.53
N ILE A 153 -2.81 -18.13 13.50
CA ILE A 153 -3.51 -18.59 12.30
C ILE A 153 -5.02 -18.38 12.53
N PRO A 154 -5.72 -17.61 11.67
CA PRO A 154 -7.16 -17.41 11.79
C PRO A 154 -7.96 -18.72 11.69
N ASN A 155 -9.08 -18.80 12.42
CA ASN A 155 -9.98 -19.94 12.34
C ASN A 155 -10.77 -19.92 11.02
N LYS A 156 -10.62 -20.96 10.19
CA LYS A 156 -11.26 -21.10 8.88
C LYS A 156 -12.80 -21.21 8.93
N GLY A 157 -13.37 -21.58 10.08
CA GLY A 157 -14.79 -21.86 10.22
C GLY A 157 -15.68 -20.68 10.63
N ARG A 158 -15.11 -19.49 10.87
CA ARG A 158 -15.85 -18.33 11.39
C ARG A 158 -15.47 -17.07 10.63
N LEU A 159 -16.47 -16.36 10.09
CA LEU A 159 -16.28 -15.00 9.58
C LEU A 159 -15.77 -14.11 10.72
N ASN A 160 -14.71 -13.35 10.44
CA ASN A 160 -14.13 -12.38 11.37
C ASN A 160 -14.89 -11.04 11.35
N CYS A 161 -15.80 -10.85 10.39
CA CYS A 161 -16.75 -9.74 10.32
C CYS A 161 -18.13 -10.16 10.84
N ASP A 162 -18.90 -9.18 11.32
CA ASP A 162 -20.30 -9.39 11.70
C ASP A 162 -21.16 -9.58 10.42
N PRO A 163 -21.80 -10.75 10.22
CA PRO A 163 -22.62 -11.04 9.05
C PRO A 163 -23.85 -10.12 8.93
N THR A 164 -24.21 -9.40 9.98
CA THR A 164 -25.41 -8.55 10.00
C THR A 164 -25.33 -7.43 8.95
N PHE A 165 -24.13 -6.94 8.62
CA PHE A 165 -23.92 -5.95 7.56
C PHE A 165 -23.96 -6.57 6.15
N GLU A 166 -23.48 -7.81 5.99
CA GLU A 166 -23.60 -8.55 4.72
C GLU A 166 -25.05 -8.98 4.46
N LEU A 167 -25.83 -9.24 5.50
CA LEU A 167 -27.24 -9.58 5.39
C LEU A 167 -28.06 -8.44 4.78
N GLU A 168 -27.78 -7.16 5.10
CA GLU A 168 -28.43 -6.03 4.43
C GLU A 168 -28.15 -6.05 2.91
N GLU A 169 -26.89 -6.24 2.51
CA GLU A 169 -26.48 -6.31 1.11
C GLU A 169 -27.08 -7.54 0.39
N MET A 170 -27.10 -8.69 1.07
CA MET A 170 -27.64 -9.96 0.56
C MET A 170 -29.19 -9.97 0.49
N ILE A 171 -29.87 -9.24 1.38
CA ILE A 171 -31.33 -9.07 1.38
C ILE A 171 -31.75 -8.00 0.34
N LEU A 172 -30.96 -6.95 0.13
CA LEU A 172 -31.22 -5.92 -0.89
C LEU A 172 -30.93 -6.42 -2.31
N GLU A 173 -29.89 -7.24 -2.51
CA GLU A 173 -29.54 -7.81 -3.82
C GLU A 173 -30.27 -9.13 -4.13
N SER A 174 -31.60 -9.06 -4.29
CA SER A 174 -32.45 -10.20 -4.68
C SER A 174 -32.15 -10.84 -6.07
N LYS A 175 -31.08 -10.45 -6.78
CA LYS A 175 -30.71 -11.00 -8.10
C LYS A 175 -29.17 -11.10 -8.29
N PRO A 176 -28.58 -12.31 -8.28
CA PRO A 176 -27.14 -12.48 -8.46
C PRO A 176 -26.65 -11.99 -9.84
N LEU A 177 -25.41 -11.46 -9.86
CA LEU A 177 -24.74 -10.72 -10.93
C LEU A 177 -24.75 -11.36 -12.35
N HIS A 178 -25.02 -12.67 -12.47
CA HIS A 178 -24.75 -13.48 -13.67
C HIS A 178 -25.77 -13.35 -14.82
N LYS A 179 -26.80 -12.51 -14.73
CA LYS A 179 -27.81 -12.34 -15.80
C LYS A 179 -27.86 -10.92 -16.43
N LYS A 180 -26.81 -10.12 -16.30
CA LYS A 180 -26.79 -8.70 -16.77
C LYS A 180 -26.45 -8.50 -18.25
N LYS A 181 -25.64 -9.35 -18.90
CA LYS A 181 -25.17 -9.10 -20.28
C LYS A 181 -26.28 -9.01 -21.32
N LYS A 182 -27.39 -9.75 -21.19
CA LYS A 182 -28.48 -9.76 -22.17
C LYS A 182 -29.55 -8.66 -21.95
N ARG A 183 -29.53 -7.96 -20.82
CA ARG A 183 -30.53 -6.90 -20.48
C ARG A 183 -29.99 -5.47 -20.66
N LEU A 184 -28.68 -5.25 -20.57
CA LEU A 184 -28.06 -3.93 -20.75
C LEU A 184 -28.18 -3.40 -22.19
N ALA A 185 -27.95 -4.26 -23.19
CA ALA A 185 -28.09 -3.90 -24.61
C ALA A 185 -29.53 -3.53 -25.03
N LYS A 186 -30.56 -3.94 -24.26
CA LYS A 186 -31.95 -3.57 -24.52
C LYS A 186 -32.35 -2.24 -23.86
N LYS A 187 -31.68 -1.84 -22.77
CA LYS A 187 -31.97 -0.59 -22.04
C LYS A 187 -31.29 0.65 -22.65
N GLU A 188 -30.13 0.51 -23.29
CA GLU A 188 -29.45 1.61 -23.99
C GLU A 188 -30.27 2.19 -25.16
N LYS A 189 -31.17 1.40 -25.74
CA LYS A 189 -32.07 1.87 -26.81
C LYS A 189 -33.31 2.62 -26.28
N ASP A 190 -33.80 2.26 -25.09
CA ASP A 190 -35.01 2.86 -24.49
C ASP A 190 -34.72 4.13 -23.66
N MET A 191 -33.47 4.34 -23.20
CA MET A 191 -33.04 5.50 -22.41
C MET A 191 -32.73 6.77 -23.24
N ARG A 192 -33.03 6.78 -24.54
CA ARG A 192 -32.88 7.98 -25.39
C ARG A 192 -34.04 8.98 -25.27
N LYS A 193 -34.77 8.96 -24.15
CA LYS A 193 -35.73 10.02 -23.78
C LYS A 193 -35.18 10.76 -22.57
N CYS A 194 -34.18 11.59 -22.82
CA CYS A 194 -33.58 12.48 -21.83
C CYS A 194 -34.50 13.71 -21.69
N ASN A 195 -35.24 13.80 -20.58
CA ASN A 195 -36.27 14.83 -20.38
C ASN A 195 -35.85 15.98 -19.43
N SER A 196 -34.58 16.09 -19.04
CA SER A 196 -34.06 17.29 -18.36
C SER A 196 -32.56 17.53 -18.61
N SER A 197 -32.13 18.80 -18.65
CA SER A 197 -30.73 19.18 -18.93
C SER A 197 -29.72 18.58 -17.94
N GLN A 198 -30.14 18.37 -16.68
CA GLN A 198 -29.30 17.73 -15.65
C GLN A 198 -29.04 16.25 -15.95
N THR A 199 -30.06 15.53 -16.45
CA THR A 199 -29.89 14.11 -16.82
C THR A 199 -28.99 13.93 -18.05
N CYS A 200 -28.97 14.91 -18.97
CA CYS A 200 -28.07 14.89 -20.13
C CYS A 200 -26.61 15.05 -19.69
N LEU A 201 -26.33 16.06 -18.86
CA LEU A 201 -24.98 16.32 -18.35
C LEU A 201 -24.44 15.12 -17.54
N PHE A 202 -25.28 14.50 -16.71
CA PHE A 202 -24.89 13.29 -15.97
C PHE A 202 -24.53 12.14 -16.91
N GLN A 203 -25.31 11.94 -17.99
CA GLN A 203 -25.02 10.90 -18.97
C GLN A 203 -23.71 11.17 -19.74
N GLU A 204 -23.43 12.42 -20.09
CA GLU A 204 -22.15 12.81 -20.71
C GLU A 204 -20.95 12.50 -19.80
N HIS A 205 -21.08 12.75 -18.49
CA HIS A 205 -20.04 12.36 -17.52
C HIS A 205 -19.85 10.84 -17.45
N LEU A 206 -20.94 10.05 -17.46
CA LEU A 206 -20.85 8.59 -17.47
C LEU A 206 -20.16 8.06 -18.73
N ASP A 207 -20.49 8.64 -19.89
CA ASP A 207 -19.90 8.25 -21.17
C ASP A 207 -18.39 8.59 -21.21
N SER A 208 -18.00 9.73 -20.65
CA SER A 208 -16.58 10.10 -20.47
C SER A 208 -15.83 9.11 -19.58
N VAL A 209 -16.40 8.74 -18.42
CA VAL A 209 -15.80 7.73 -17.52
C VAL A 209 -15.64 6.39 -18.25
N GLN A 210 -16.67 5.94 -18.99
CA GLN A 210 -16.61 4.68 -19.74
C GLN A 210 -15.54 4.69 -20.83
N LYS A 211 -15.29 5.84 -21.46
CA LYS A 211 -14.28 6.01 -22.51
C LYS A 211 -12.86 6.06 -21.96
N GLU A 212 -12.66 6.71 -20.81
CA GLU A 212 -11.33 6.89 -20.20
C GLU A 212 -10.89 5.69 -19.35
N PHE A 213 -11.82 4.81 -18.95
CA PHE A 213 -11.51 3.65 -18.14
C PHE A 213 -10.66 2.61 -18.88
N ILE A 214 -9.45 2.36 -18.38
CA ILE A 214 -8.52 1.37 -18.94
C ILE A 214 -8.71 0.03 -18.23
N ILE A 215 -9.10 -1.00 -18.99
CA ILE A 215 -9.21 -2.36 -18.47
C ILE A 215 -7.82 -2.92 -18.17
N PHE A 216 -7.55 -3.20 -16.90
CA PHE A 216 -6.35 -3.91 -16.47
C PHE A 216 -6.66 -5.39 -16.18
N ASN A 217 -5.84 -6.30 -16.72
CA ASN A 217 -5.94 -7.74 -16.46
C ASN A 217 -4.55 -8.35 -16.29
N ARG A 218 -4.20 -8.66 -15.04
CA ARG A 218 -2.90 -9.22 -14.67
C ARG A 218 -2.59 -10.56 -15.34
N GLU A 219 -3.59 -11.44 -15.50
CA GLU A 219 -3.41 -12.76 -16.12
C GLU A 219 -3.13 -12.66 -17.63
N LYS A 220 -3.65 -11.63 -18.30
CA LYS A 220 -3.29 -11.33 -19.69
C LYS A 220 -1.82 -10.88 -19.76
N VAL A 221 -1.43 -9.93 -18.91
CA VAL A 221 -0.04 -9.43 -18.85
C VAL A 221 0.95 -10.58 -18.60
N LYS A 222 0.65 -11.48 -17.65
CA LYS A 222 1.49 -12.64 -17.34
C LYS A 222 1.65 -13.59 -18.52
N ARG A 223 0.57 -13.90 -19.25
CA ARG A 223 0.62 -14.73 -20.46
C ARG A 223 1.45 -14.09 -21.56
N ASP A 224 1.29 -12.78 -21.77
CA ASP A 224 2.02 -12.05 -22.80
C ASP A 224 3.52 -11.96 -22.46
N PHE A 225 3.87 -11.81 -21.18
CA PHE A 225 5.25 -11.87 -20.70
C PHE A 225 5.89 -13.25 -20.97
N ASN A 226 5.22 -14.34 -20.60
CA ASN A 226 5.73 -15.70 -20.80
C ASN A 226 5.92 -16.06 -22.30
N LYS A 227 5.08 -15.52 -23.18
CA LYS A 227 5.22 -15.70 -24.64
C LYS A 227 6.40 -14.96 -25.24
N ARG A 228 6.88 -13.88 -24.62
CA ARG A 228 8.05 -13.11 -25.10
C ARG A 228 9.39 -13.72 -24.70
N GLN A 229 9.44 -14.51 -23.63
CA GLN A 229 10.69 -15.16 -23.17
C GLN A 229 11.33 -16.15 -24.16
N PRO A 230 10.62 -17.01 -24.91
CA PRO A 230 11.27 -17.93 -25.85
C PRO A 230 11.94 -17.25 -27.07
N ASN A 231 11.69 -15.95 -27.32
CA ASN A 231 12.30 -15.22 -28.44
C ASN A 231 13.60 -14.48 -28.06
N LEU A 232 13.90 -14.30 -26.77
CA LEU A 232 15.13 -13.65 -26.31
C LEU A 232 16.33 -14.61 -26.25
N THR A 233 16.10 -15.92 -26.18
CA THR A 233 17.17 -16.93 -26.16
C THR A 233 17.75 -17.23 -27.55
N LEU A 234 17.04 -16.87 -28.63
CA LEU A 234 17.51 -17.06 -30.01
C LEU A 234 18.33 -15.88 -30.56
N GLU A 235 18.22 -14.67 -30.01
CA GLU A 235 19.00 -13.52 -30.50
C GLU A 235 20.42 -13.43 -29.90
N GLN A 236 20.74 -14.19 -28.85
CA GLN A 236 22.08 -14.22 -28.24
C GLN A 236 23.01 -15.33 -28.79
N THR A 237 22.63 -16.03 -29.87
CA THR A 237 23.44 -17.11 -30.49
C THR A 237 23.99 -16.78 -31.88
N LYS A 238 23.93 -15.50 -32.31
CA LYS A 238 24.64 -15.05 -33.52
C LYS A 238 25.80 -14.14 -33.13
N ASP A 239 26.91 -14.75 -32.72
CA ASP A 239 28.23 -14.13 -32.79
C ASP A 239 28.65 -13.99 -34.26
N PRO A 240 29.13 -12.81 -34.70
CA PRO A 240 29.95 -12.68 -35.89
C PRO A 240 31.41 -12.51 -35.45
N GLN A 241 32.15 -13.61 -35.37
CA GLN A 241 33.61 -13.58 -35.48
C GLN A 241 34.06 -14.60 -36.51
N ASN A 242 34.45 -14.09 -37.69
CA ASN A 242 35.66 -14.47 -38.42
C ASN A 242 35.57 -13.88 -39.83
N GLU A 243 36.32 -12.83 -40.12
CA GLU A 243 37.23 -12.82 -41.27
C GLU A 243 38.41 -11.88 -40.95
N ASP A 244 39.60 -12.47 -41.04
CA ASP A 244 40.92 -11.88 -40.82
C ASP A 244 41.35 -10.92 -41.93
N GLY A 245 42.27 -10.00 -41.59
CA GLY A 245 43.37 -9.65 -42.49
C GLY A 245 43.73 -8.16 -42.63
N LEU A 246 44.92 -7.79 -42.08
CA LEU A 246 45.96 -6.88 -42.63
C LEU A 246 45.52 -5.45 -43.04
N SER A 247 46.21 -4.33 -42.74
CA SER A 247 47.61 -4.02 -42.47
C SER A 247 47.73 -2.53 -42.08
N GLU A 248 48.90 -2.20 -41.53
CA GLU A 248 49.47 -0.94 -41.03
C GLU A 248 49.28 0.40 -41.81
N THR A 249 49.63 1.48 -41.09
CA THR A 249 50.02 2.86 -41.49
C THR A 249 48.87 3.86 -41.75
N PHE A 250 48.85 5.13 -41.30
CA PHE A 250 49.89 6.16 -41.11
C PHE A 250 49.53 7.17 -39.98
N GLN A 251 50.57 7.87 -39.51
CA GLN A 251 50.58 9.04 -38.63
C GLN A 251 49.76 10.24 -39.16
N THR A 252 49.14 11.02 -38.26
CA THR A 252 49.61 12.37 -37.86
C THR A 252 48.88 12.84 -36.60
#